data_AF-A0A8C4QIX3-F1
#
_entry.id   AF-A0A8C4QIX3-F1
#
_cell.length_a   1.000
_cell.length_b   1.000
_cell.length_c   1.000
_cell.angle_alpha   90.00
_cell.angle_beta   90.00
_cell.angle_gamma   90.00
#
_symmetry.space_group_name_H-M   'P 1'
#
loop_
_entity.id
_entity.type
_entity.pdbx_description
1 polymer ?
#
loop_
_entity_poly.entity_id
_entity_poly.type
_entity_poly.pdbx_seq_one_letter_code
_entity_poly.pdbx_strand_id
1 'polypeptide(L)'
;GGRLSLGIGCERRQQAKHSVCSSQVGAEFVEVVAKKFHELHSTGGTFGEGKTCNNVVAILAQLYNFGVVHSILIVDVFRRLLVSFGERDIEIVLQLLRLVGFALRRDNPVALKDLIVEVQTKAKGVACEEQRRARVWFMLENMMALKNNDMRKIPGYDPSTTERIRKLLRSRVRKLNASSDSVLRVSLDNLLAADTVGRWWIVGSAWSLTPQAGNAATTGPQSQQPIGGVSAEMQELARQQRMNTDIRRRIFYILLSGEDYIDAFEKLIGLGLKDQQQQEIIHVLLSCCLQERTFNPYYVYLGKKLCNHHHRFQMTFQFSTWDHLRDLQKLSSLCKENLCSFLSRMISCKALPISIFKILEFSELDKESMRFLRQVLTRVLLDTQDNDLIEIFARVSGLPKLKVFCEGLKLFLNHFLLHGSGMALVDGDTEKMLAKVALAEKALQAKDSRLCL
;
A
#
# COMPACT_ATOMS: atom_id res chain seq x y z
N GLY A 1 0.81 35.84 -20.25
CA GLY A 1 1.05 34.48 -19.71
C GLY A 1 0.82 34.30 -18.22
N GLY A 2 1.04 35.31 -17.35
CA GLY A 2 1.15 35.10 -15.89
C GLY A 2 -0.12 35.14 -15.02
N ARG A 3 -1.31 35.46 -15.54
CA ARG A 3 -2.56 35.55 -14.73
C ARG A 3 -3.43 34.29 -14.74
N LEU A 4 -3.18 33.34 -15.64
CA LEU A 4 -3.96 32.09 -15.75
C LEU A 4 -3.42 30.94 -14.87
N SER A 5 -2.15 31.00 -14.43
CA SER A 5 -1.56 29.95 -13.57
C SER A 5 -1.95 30.07 -12.09
N LEU A 6 -2.29 31.27 -11.61
CA LEU A 6 -2.72 31.52 -10.23
C LEU A 6 -4.17 31.07 -9.96
N GLY A 7 -5.06 31.13 -10.97
CA GLY A 7 -6.45 30.68 -10.84
C GLY A 7 -6.58 29.15 -10.68
N ILE A 8 -5.82 28.38 -11.46
CA ILE A 8 -5.85 26.90 -11.44
C ILE A 8 -5.30 26.36 -10.11
N GLY A 9 -4.32 27.04 -9.52
CA GLY A 9 -3.80 26.70 -8.20
C GLY A 9 -4.80 26.97 -7.06
N CYS A 10 -5.62 28.02 -7.19
CA CYS A 10 -6.65 28.35 -6.22
C CYS A 10 -7.83 27.37 -6.32
N GLU A 11 -8.30 27.05 -7.52
CA GLU A 11 -9.36 26.06 -7.75
C GLU A 11 -8.99 24.66 -7.26
N ARG A 12 -7.74 24.20 -7.48
CA ARG A 12 -7.27 22.90 -6.96
C ARG A 12 -7.18 22.90 -5.43
N ARG A 13 -6.78 24.01 -4.80
CA ARG A 13 -6.78 24.13 -3.34
C ARG A 13 -8.20 24.20 -2.77
N GLN A 14 -9.12 24.87 -3.47
CA GLN A 14 -10.54 24.92 -3.10
C GLN A 14 -11.17 23.53 -3.23
N GLN A 15 -10.94 22.82 -4.35
CA GLN A 15 -11.41 21.45 -4.58
C GLN A 15 -10.82 20.46 -3.58
N ALA A 16 -9.54 20.57 -3.23
CA ALA A 16 -8.92 19.75 -2.19
C ALA A 16 -9.57 20.01 -0.81
N LYS A 17 -9.83 21.28 -0.46
CA LYS A 17 -10.55 21.63 0.78
C LYS A 17 -11.99 21.09 0.78
N HIS A 18 -12.73 21.22 -0.33
CA HIS A 18 -14.08 20.67 -0.45
C HIS A 18 -14.10 19.13 -0.41
N SER A 19 -13.12 18.47 -1.03
CA SER A 19 -12.98 17.01 -0.95
C SER A 19 -12.67 16.54 0.47
N VAL A 20 -11.74 17.21 1.17
CA VAL A 20 -11.39 16.88 2.56
C VAL A 20 -12.56 17.13 3.50
N CYS A 21 -13.27 18.25 3.33
CA CYS A 21 -14.47 18.56 4.11
C CYS A 21 -15.59 17.54 3.83
N SER A 22 -15.78 17.08 2.58
CA SER A 22 -16.76 16.06 2.24
C SER A 22 -16.46 14.69 2.86
N SER A 23 -15.18 14.29 2.98
CA SER A 23 -14.80 13.05 3.65
C SER A 23 -14.97 13.12 5.18
N GLN A 24 -14.76 14.28 5.79
CA GLN A 24 -14.95 14.49 7.22
C GLN A 24 -16.44 14.43 7.59
N VAL A 25 -17.30 15.09 6.81
CA VAL A 25 -18.76 15.05 7.00
C VAL A 25 -19.29 13.62 6.80
N GLY A 26 -18.77 12.88 5.81
CA GLY A 26 -19.13 11.47 5.61
C GLY A 26 -18.72 10.57 6.79
N ALA A 27 -17.54 10.80 7.37
CA ALA A 27 -17.05 10.02 8.50
C ALA A 27 -17.81 10.32 9.80
N GLU A 28 -18.10 11.60 10.09
CA GLU A 28 -18.90 12.01 11.24
C GLU A 28 -20.35 11.50 11.14
N PHE A 29 -20.92 11.50 9.92
CA PHE A 29 -22.24 10.90 9.70
C PHE A 29 -22.24 9.39 10.00
N VAL A 30 -21.21 8.65 9.55
CA VAL A 30 -21.08 7.22 9.83
C VAL A 30 -20.90 6.95 11.32
N GLU A 31 -20.11 7.78 12.03
CA GLU A 31 -19.95 7.69 13.49
C GLU A 31 -21.29 7.86 14.21
N VAL A 32 -22.05 8.92 13.89
CA VAL A 32 -23.34 9.20 14.53
C VAL A 32 -24.32 8.04 14.30
N VAL A 33 -24.38 7.50 13.09
CA VAL A 33 -25.26 6.37 12.77
C VAL A 33 -24.82 5.09 13.50
N ALA A 34 -23.52 4.83 13.60
CA ALA A 34 -22.97 3.68 14.31
C ALA A 34 -23.17 3.77 15.84
N LYS A 35 -22.97 4.95 16.44
CA LYS A 35 -23.28 5.21 17.86
C LYS A 35 -24.77 5.04 18.13
N LYS A 36 -25.64 5.54 17.25
CA LYS A 36 -27.09 5.35 17.36
C LYS A 36 -27.49 3.88 17.31
N PHE A 37 -26.86 3.08 16.44
CA PHE A 37 -27.07 1.64 16.41
C PHE A 37 -26.68 0.98 17.74
N HIS A 38 -25.50 1.32 18.28
CA HIS A 38 -25.02 0.75 19.52
C HIS A 38 -25.86 1.16 20.74
N GLU A 39 -26.27 2.42 20.84
CA GLU A 39 -27.21 2.89 21.87
C GLU A 39 -28.51 2.07 21.81
N LEU A 40 -29.13 1.95 20.64
CA LEU A 40 -30.37 1.21 20.47
C LEU A 40 -30.23 -0.28 20.82
N HIS A 41 -29.08 -0.88 20.53
CA HIS A 41 -28.76 -2.28 20.87
C HIS A 41 -28.48 -2.47 22.37
N SER A 42 -27.81 -1.52 23.02
CA SER A 42 -27.38 -1.61 24.42
C SER A 42 -28.48 -1.22 25.43
N THR A 43 -29.42 -0.33 25.11
CA THR A 43 -30.40 0.17 26.08
C THR A 43 -31.55 -0.81 26.35
N GLY A 44 -31.73 -1.89 25.59
CA GLY A 44 -32.67 -2.99 25.87
C GLY A 44 -34.19 -2.66 25.84
N GLY A 45 -34.61 -1.53 26.40
CA GLY A 45 -36.01 -1.07 26.50
C GLY A 45 -36.56 -0.47 25.21
N THR A 46 -35.75 0.26 24.43
CA THR A 46 -36.16 0.82 23.11
C THR A 46 -35.72 -0.03 21.93
N PHE A 47 -34.98 -1.11 22.17
CA PHE A 47 -34.76 -2.20 21.21
C PHE A 47 -36.09 -2.86 20.77
N GLY A 48 -37.16 -2.49 21.49
CA GLY A 48 -38.55 -2.89 21.42
C GLY A 48 -39.51 -1.99 20.61
N GLU A 49 -39.31 -0.68 20.61
CA GLU A 49 -40.38 0.27 20.29
C GLU A 49 -40.07 1.04 19.00
N GLY A 50 -40.48 0.46 17.87
CA GLY A 50 -40.51 1.14 16.56
C GLY A 50 -39.56 0.59 15.51
N LYS A 51 -39.64 1.17 14.30
CA LYS A 51 -38.83 0.80 13.10
C LYS A 51 -37.47 1.51 13.07
N THR A 52 -37.08 2.19 14.15
CA THR A 52 -35.89 3.05 14.21
C THR A 52 -34.60 2.26 14.02
N CYS A 53 -34.43 1.12 14.70
CA CYS A 53 -33.26 0.25 14.52
C CYS A 53 -33.17 -0.29 13.09
N ASN A 54 -34.29 -0.76 12.54
CA ASN A 54 -34.38 -1.25 11.16
C ASN A 54 -33.99 -0.17 10.14
N ASN A 55 -34.35 1.08 10.40
CA ASN A 55 -33.99 2.22 9.56
C ASN A 55 -32.50 2.56 9.68
N VAL A 56 -31.93 2.55 10.88
CA VAL A 56 -30.48 2.79 11.11
C VAL A 56 -29.64 1.72 10.41
N VAL A 57 -30.01 0.45 10.55
CA VAL A 57 -29.32 -0.66 9.85
C VAL A 57 -29.51 -0.57 8.34
N ALA A 58 -30.69 -0.15 7.86
CA ALA A 58 -30.91 0.11 6.44
C ALA A 58 -30.02 1.24 5.91
N ILE A 59 -29.81 2.31 6.68
CA ILE A 59 -28.90 3.41 6.31
C ILE A 59 -27.47 2.89 6.19
N LEU A 60 -26.97 2.13 7.18
CA LEU A 60 -25.64 1.52 7.13
C LEU A 60 -25.48 0.60 5.91
N ALA A 61 -26.50 -0.22 5.63
CA ALA A 61 -26.54 -1.10 4.46
C ALA A 61 -26.46 -0.32 3.13
N GLN A 62 -27.17 0.80 3.02
CA GLN A 62 -27.13 1.64 1.83
C GLN A 62 -25.79 2.37 1.69
N LEU A 63 -25.19 2.84 2.78
CA LEU A 63 -23.85 3.44 2.76
C LEU A 63 -22.78 2.47 2.25
N TYR A 64 -22.90 1.18 2.61
CA TYR A 64 -22.07 0.12 2.02
C TYR A 64 -22.36 -0.08 0.52
N ASN A 65 -23.63 -0.21 0.13
CA ASN A 65 -24.03 -0.38 -1.28
C ASN A 65 -23.60 0.79 -2.19
N PHE A 66 -23.49 2.01 -1.65
CA PHE A 66 -22.97 3.18 -2.38
C PHE A 66 -21.44 3.32 -2.33
N GLY A 67 -20.74 2.46 -1.60
CA GLY A 67 -19.27 2.48 -1.49
C GLY A 67 -18.74 3.60 -0.60
N VAL A 68 -19.53 4.08 0.35
CA VAL A 68 -19.07 5.04 1.38
C VAL A 68 -18.34 4.29 2.49
N VAL A 69 -18.79 3.09 2.83
CA VAL A 69 -18.27 2.27 3.94
C VAL A 69 -17.74 0.94 3.42
N HIS A 70 -16.70 0.40 4.05
CA HIS A 70 -16.13 -0.91 3.74
C HIS A 70 -16.93 -2.06 4.37
N SER A 71 -16.81 -3.27 3.82
CA SER A 71 -17.50 -4.48 4.32
C SER A 71 -17.18 -4.85 5.77
N ILE A 72 -16.07 -4.34 6.34
CA ILE A 72 -15.68 -4.57 7.74
C ILE A 72 -16.78 -4.10 8.69
N LEU A 73 -17.28 -2.87 8.54
CA LEU A 73 -18.31 -2.33 9.44
C LEU A 73 -19.60 -3.18 9.40
N ILE A 74 -19.99 -3.61 8.21
CA ILE A 74 -21.19 -4.42 8.01
C ILE A 74 -21.03 -5.80 8.66
N VAL A 75 -19.85 -6.43 8.52
CA VAL A 75 -19.54 -7.71 9.17
C VAL A 75 -19.52 -7.55 10.69
N ASP A 76 -19.00 -6.45 11.23
CA ASP A 76 -19.00 -6.20 12.67
C ASP A 76 -20.42 -5.97 13.22
N VAL A 77 -21.28 -5.27 12.48
CA VAL A 77 -22.71 -5.13 12.79
C VAL A 77 -23.40 -6.51 12.78
N PHE A 78 -23.12 -7.36 11.79
CA PHE A 78 -23.60 -8.75 11.79
C PHE A 78 -23.16 -9.50 13.03
N ARG A 79 -21.86 -9.48 13.37
CA ARG A 79 -21.34 -10.18 14.55
C ARG A 79 -21.97 -9.68 15.83
N ARG A 80 -22.19 -8.37 15.99
CA ARG A 80 -22.84 -7.79 17.17
C ARG A 80 -24.27 -8.30 17.36
N LEU A 81 -25.05 -8.38 16.29
CA LEU A 81 -26.41 -8.95 16.30
C LEU A 81 -26.39 -10.47 16.55
N LEU A 82 -25.39 -11.16 16.03
CA LEU A 82 -25.21 -12.59 16.28
C LEU A 82 -24.78 -12.87 17.72
N VAL A 83 -24.10 -11.95 18.42
CA VAL A 83 -23.73 -12.11 19.84
C VAL A 83 -24.96 -12.22 20.73
N SER A 84 -25.93 -11.30 20.63
CA SER A 84 -27.18 -11.33 21.42
C SER A 84 -28.18 -12.39 20.92
N PHE A 85 -28.22 -12.65 19.61
CA PHE A 85 -29.03 -13.69 18.96
C PHE A 85 -30.51 -13.73 19.40
N GLY A 86 -31.12 -12.59 19.71
CA GLY A 86 -32.53 -12.47 20.07
C GLY A 86 -33.46 -12.60 18.85
N GLU A 87 -34.77 -12.67 19.08
CA GLU A 87 -35.76 -12.76 17.98
C GLU A 87 -35.68 -11.58 17.01
N ARG A 88 -35.49 -10.38 17.54
CA ARG A 88 -35.37 -9.16 16.74
C ARG A 88 -34.02 -9.04 16.03
N ASP A 89 -32.96 -9.53 16.65
CA ASP A 89 -31.65 -9.62 15.99
C ASP A 89 -31.75 -10.46 14.73
N ILE A 90 -32.48 -11.59 14.77
CA ILE A 90 -32.70 -12.46 13.62
C ILE A 90 -33.46 -11.73 12.51
N GLU A 91 -34.48 -10.94 12.84
CA GLU A 91 -35.22 -10.12 11.87
C GLU A 91 -34.35 -9.04 11.21
N ILE A 92 -33.52 -8.35 12.01
CA ILE A 92 -32.58 -7.34 11.52
C ILE A 92 -31.50 -7.97 10.65
N VAL A 93 -30.98 -9.14 11.03
CA VAL A 93 -30.00 -9.91 10.26
C VAL A 93 -30.58 -10.36 8.91
N LEU A 94 -31.82 -10.84 8.89
CA LEU A 94 -32.55 -11.16 7.65
C LEU A 94 -32.71 -9.93 6.74
N GLN A 95 -33.09 -8.79 7.31
CA GLN A 95 -33.19 -7.53 6.58
C GLN A 95 -31.83 -7.10 6.00
N LEU A 96 -30.76 -7.23 6.79
CA LEU A 96 -29.41 -6.87 6.37
C LEU A 96 -28.92 -7.80 5.25
N LEU A 97 -29.10 -9.12 5.38
CA LEU A 97 -28.79 -10.09 4.33
C LEU A 97 -29.51 -9.78 3.01
N ARG A 98 -30.77 -9.36 3.07
CA ARG A 98 -31.52 -8.92 1.89
C ARG A 98 -30.90 -7.67 1.25
N LEU A 99 -30.42 -6.70 2.02
CA LEU A 99 -29.92 -5.43 1.48
C LEU A 99 -28.46 -5.49 0.99
N VAL A 100 -27.59 -6.23 1.68
CA VAL A 100 -26.14 -6.24 1.41
C VAL A 100 -25.58 -7.60 1.02
N GLY A 101 -26.34 -8.68 1.13
CA GLY A 101 -25.82 -10.05 0.98
C GLY A 101 -25.07 -10.29 -0.32
N PHE A 102 -25.64 -9.89 -1.46
CA PHE A 102 -25.00 -10.08 -2.76
C PHE A 102 -23.80 -9.16 -2.99
N ALA A 103 -23.87 -7.92 -2.47
CA ALA A 103 -22.73 -7.02 -2.49
C ALA A 103 -21.56 -7.58 -1.66
N LEU A 104 -21.86 -8.12 -0.47
CA LEU A 104 -20.88 -8.75 0.41
C LEU A 104 -20.26 -10.00 -0.23
N ARG A 105 -21.06 -10.83 -0.92
CA ARG A 105 -20.52 -12.00 -1.67
C ARG A 105 -19.56 -11.60 -2.78
N ARG A 106 -19.84 -10.52 -3.50
CA ARG A 106 -18.98 -10.02 -4.58
C ARG A 106 -17.69 -9.41 -4.02
N ASP A 107 -17.80 -8.64 -2.94
CA ASP A 107 -16.68 -7.84 -2.44
C ASP A 107 -15.82 -8.62 -1.43
N ASN A 108 -16.40 -9.51 -0.61
CA ASN A 108 -15.69 -10.37 0.34
C ASN A 108 -16.41 -11.73 0.56
N PRO A 109 -16.17 -12.73 -0.30
CA PRO A 109 -16.80 -14.06 -0.18
C PRO A 109 -16.32 -14.84 1.05
N VAL A 110 -15.13 -14.53 1.59
CA VAL A 110 -14.57 -15.19 2.78
C VAL A 110 -15.35 -14.79 4.02
N ALA A 111 -15.58 -13.49 4.22
CA ALA A 111 -16.35 -13.00 5.36
C ALA A 111 -17.79 -13.54 5.37
N LEU A 112 -18.42 -13.70 4.20
CA LEU A 112 -19.74 -14.33 4.12
C LEU A 112 -19.70 -15.81 4.56
N LYS A 113 -18.67 -16.56 4.16
CA LYS A 113 -18.49 -17.96 4.58
C LYS A 113 -18.31 -18.06 6.09
N ASP A 114 -17.52 -17.17 6.68
CA ASP A 114 -17.28 -17.15 8.12
C ASP A 114 -18.57 -16.84 8.89
N LEU A 115 -19.35 -15.84 8.45
CA LEU A 115 -20.67 -15.54 9.01
C LEU A 115 -21.63 -16.75 8.93
N ILE A 116 -21.63 -17.50 7.82
CA ILE A 116 -22.45 -18.72 7.69
C ILE A 116 -22.05 -19.75 8.75
N VAL A 117 -20.74 -19.95 8.97
CA VAL A 117 -20.24 -20.90 9.98
C VAL A 117 -20.59 -20.45 11.40
N GLU A 118 -20.45 -19.15 11.70
CA GLU A 118 -20.83 -18.57 13.00
C GLU A 118 -22.34 -18.76 13.27
N VAL A 119 -23.20 -18.48 12.29
CA VAL A 119 -24.65 -18.69 12.40
C VAL A 119 -25.00 -20.16 12.58
N GLN A 120 -24.39 -21.06 11.82
CA GLN A 120 -24.61 -22.51 11.94
C GLN A 120 -24.20 -23.03 13.33
N THR A 121 -23.12 -22.51 13.88
CA THR A 121 -22.62 -22.88 15.22
C THR A 121 -23.60 -22.42 16.30
N LYS A 122 -24.12 -21.19 16.20
CA LYS A 122 -25.14 -20.67 17.12
C LYS A 122 -26.50 -21.33 16.97
N ALA A 123 -26.92 -21.66 15.75
CA ALA A 123 -28.17 -22.34 15.48
C ALA A 123 -28.24 -23.74 16.13
N LYS A 124 -27.12 -24.46 16.21
CA LYS A 124 -27.02 -25.75 16.92
C LYS A 124 -27.27 -25.63 18.43
N GLY A 125 -27.03 -24.46 19.02
CA GLY A 125 -27.24 -24.20 20.44
C GLY A 125 -28.66 -23.75 20.82
N VAL A 126 -29.54 -23.47 19.84
CA VAL A 126 -30.90 -22.98 20.10
C VAL A 126 -31.88 -24.15 20.14
N ALA A 127 -32.04 -24.75 21.33
CA ALA A 127 -32.90 -25.92 21.53
C ALA A 127 -34.38 -25.59 21.78
N CYS A 128 -34.73 -24.35 22.18
CA CYS A 128 -35.90 -24.19 23.05
C CYS A 128 -37.22 -23.59 22.50
N GLU A 129 -37.33 -23.09 21.27
CA GLU A 129 -38.63 -22.63 20.75
C GLU A 129 -38.83 -22.91 19.25
N GLU A 130 -39.98 -23.48 18.89
CA GLU A 130 -40.31 -23.92 17.52
C GLU A 130 -40.42 -22.74 16.54
N GLN A 131 -41.02 -21.63 16.98
CA GLN A 131 -41.13 -20.39 16.19
C GLN A 131 -39.76 -19.74 15.94
N ARG A 132 -38.90 -19.69 16.96
CA ARG A 132 -37.52 -19.20 16.83
C ARG A 132 -36.69 -20.11 15.94
N ARG A 133 -36.88 -21.43 16.03
CA ARG A 133 -36.23 -22.42 15.16
C ARG A 133 -36.62 -22.22 13.69
N ALA A 134 -37.89 -21.97 13.39
CA ALA A 134 -38.35 -21.67 12.02
C ALA A 134 -37.70 -20.39 11.44
N ARG A 135 -37.61 -19.32 12.23
CA ARG A 135 -36.95 -18.05 11.80
C ARG A 135 -35.44 -18.22 11.57
N VAL A 136 -34.75 -18.95 12.45
CA VAL A 136 -33.32 -19.25 12.30
C VAL A 136 -33.08 -20.14 11.09
N TRP A 137 -33.94 -21.13 10.87
CA TRP A 137 -33.88 -22.01 9.70
C TRP A 137 -34.09 -21.23 8.39
N PHE A 138 -35.08 -20.33 8.36
CA PHE A 138 -35.31 -19.44 7.23
C PHE A 138 -34.10 -18.52 6.96
N MET A 139 -33.46 -17.99 8.01
CA MET A 139 -32.23 -17.21 7.87
C MET A 139 -31.08 -18.03 7.28
N LEU A 140 -30.88 -19.28 7.73
CA LEU A 140 -29.89 -20.19 7.17
C LEU A 140 -30.18 -20.52 5.71
N GLU A 141 -31.44 -20.72 5.35
CA GLU A 141 -31.87 -20.93 3.96
C GLU A 141 -31.52 -19.73 3.07
N ASN A 142 -31.80 -18.50 3.53
CA ASN A 142 -31.43 -17.27 2.83
C ASN A 142 -29.92 -17.12 2.68
N MET A 143 -29.13 -17.46 3.70
CA MET A 143 -27.66 -17.42 3.62
C MET A 143 -27.09 -18.49 2.67
N MET A 144 -27.70 -19.67 2.62
CA MET A 144 -27.31 -20.74 1.70
C MET A 144 -27.70 -20.42 0.25
N ALA A 145 -28.88 -19.85 0.04
CA ALA A 145 -29.29 -19.31 -1.26
C ALA A 145 -28.30 -18.23 -1.75
N LEU A 146 -27.87 -17.35 -0.83
CA LEU A 146 -26.87 -16.34 -1.12
C LEU A 146 -25.50 -16.93 -1.50
N LYS A 147 -25.03 -17.95 -0.76
CA LYS A 147 -23.81 -18.71 -1.08
C LYS A 147 -23.87 -19.32 -2.48
N ASN A 148 -25.01 -19.89 -2.84
CA ASN A 148 -25.25 -20.59 -4.11
C ASN A 148 -25.64 -19.68 -5.29
N ASN A 149 -25.68 -18.35 -5.10
CA ASN A 149 -26.07 -17.36 -6.12
C ASN A 149 -27.55 -17.39 -6.56
N ASP A 150 -28.44 -17.95 -5.74
CA ASP A 150 -29.86 -18.12 -6.10
C ASP A 150 -30.68 -16.85 -5.80
N MET A 151 -30.54 -15.82 -6.64
CA MET A 151 -31.20 -14.51 -6.46
C MET A 151 -32.73 -14.56 -6.43
N ARG A 152 -33.34 -15.63 -6.96
CA ARG A 152 -34.81 -15.83 -7.00
C ARG A 152 -35.39 -16.35 -5.68
N LYS A 153 -34.56 -16.88 -4.77
CA LYS A 153 -35.01 -17.48 -3.50
C LYS A 153 -35.07 -16.48 -2.35
N ILE A 154 -34.58 -15.25 -2.51
CA ILE A 154 -34.61 -14.21 -1.47
C ILE A 154 -35.86 -13.33 -1.66
N PRO A 155 -36.87 -13.39 -0.77
CA PRO A 155 -38.08 -12.62 -0.92
C PRO A 155 -37.83 -11.11 -0.78
N GLY A 156 -38.31 -10.34 -1.77
CA GLY A 156 -38.24 -8.87 -1.77
C GLY A 156 -36.87 -8.28 -2.13
N TYR A 157 -35.97 -9.06 -2.76
CA TYR A 157 -34.71 -8.54 -3.28
C TYR A 157 -34.90 -7.92 -4.68
N ASP A 158 -34.88 -6.59 -4.77
CA ASP A 158 -34.84 -5.86 -6.04
C ASP A 158 -33.54 -5.02 -6.18
N PRO A 159 -32.56 -5.48 -6.96
CA PRO A 159 -31.31 -4.77 -7.18
C PRO A 159 -31.44 -3.58 -8.16
N SER A 160 -32.55 -3.46 -8.89
CA SER A 160 -32.69 -2.52 -10.01
C SER A 160 -32.65 -1.05 -9.55
N THR A 161 -33.29 -0.74 -8.44
CA THR A 161 -33.38 0.62 -7.89
C THR A 161 -32.02 1.11 -7.39
N THR A 162 -31.33 0.30 -6.56
CA THR A 162 -30.01 0.62 -6.03
C THR A 162 -28.97 0.75 -7.14
N GLU A 163 -28.99 -0.13 -8.14
CA GLU A 163 -28.05 -0.07 -9.26
C GLU A 163 -28.31 1.14 -10.18
N ARG A 164 -29.59 1.53 -10.37
CA ARG A 164 -29.96 2.75 -11.11
C ARG A 164 -29.44 4.00 -10.40
N ILE A 165 -29.66 4.12 -9.08
CA ILE A 165 -29.15 5.23 -8.27
C ILE A 165 -27.62 5.24 -8.29
N ARG A 166 -26.97 4.08 -8.13
CA ARG A 166 -25.50 3.95 -8.21
C ARG A 166 -24.95 4.35 -9.58
N LYS A 167 -25.64 4.04 -10.69
CA LYS A 167 -25.27 4.50 -12.04
C LYS A 167 -25.43 6.02 -12.19
N LEU A 168 -26.52 6.60 -11.70
CA LEU A 168 -26.75 8.05 -11.73
C LEU A 168 -25.68 8.80 -10.93
N LEU A 169 -25.39 8.34 -9.70
CA LEU A 169 -24.33 8.90 -8.86
C LEU A 169 -22.96 8.81 -9.55
N ARG A 170 -22.58 7.64 -10.10
CA ARG A 170 -21.32 7.49 -10.84
C ARG A 170 -21.23 8.41 -12.06
N SER A 171 -22.34 8.62 -12.77
CA SER A 171 -22.36 9.51 -13.95
C SER A 171 -22.14 10.98 -13.59
N ARG A 172 -22.61 11.42 -12.42
CA ARG A 172 -22.43 12.79 -11.91
C ARG A 172 -21.07 12.98 -11.24
N VAL A 173 -20.60 11.97 -10.51
CA VAL A 173 -19.33 12.00 -9.77
C VAL A 173 -18.10 11.86 -10.67
N ARG A 174 -18.18 11.17 -11.82
CA ARG A 174 -17.07 11.08 -12.79
C ARG A 174 -16.59 12.43 -13.36
N LYS A 175 -17.40 13.50 -13.30
CA LYS A 175 -16.97 14.85 -13.69
C LYS A 175 -16.07 15.52 -12.64
N LEU A 176 -15.99 14.97 -11.44
CA LEU A 176 -15.14 15.41 -10.32
C LEU A 176 -14.21 14.24 -9.96
N ASN A 177 -13.10 14.09 -10.69
CA ASN A 177 -12.00 13.12 -10.48
C ASN A 177 -12.18 12.16 -9.28
N ALA A 178 -12.91 11.07 -9.48
CA ALA A 178 -13.11 10.05 -8.45
C ALA A 178 -11.95 9.06 -8.49
N SER A 179 -10.89 9.38 -7.75
CA SER A 179 -10.02 8.37 -7.16
C SER A 179 -10.89 7.42 -6.32
N SER A 180 -10.71 6.12 -6.50
CA SER A 180 -11.44 5.05 -5.80
C SER A 180 -11.14 4.94 -4.29
N ASP A 181 -10.58 6.00 -3.69
CA ASP A 181 -10.04 6.03 -2.32
C ASP A 181 -11.01 6.68 -1.30
N SER A 182 -12.29 6.81 -1.66
CA SER A 182 -13.33 7.42 -0.83
C SER A 182 -14.05 6.44 0.12
N VAL A 183 -13.67 5.16 0.14
CA VAL A 183 -14.34 4.15 0.99
C VAL A 183 -13.75 4.17 2.39
N LEU A 184 -14.57 4.48 3.39
CA LEU A 184 -14.22 4.51 4.81
C LEU A 184 -14.02 3.07 5.33
N ARG A 185 -12.78 2.69 5.65
CA ARG A 185 -12.38 1.35 6.13
C ARG A 185 -12.23 1.32 7.65
N VAL A 186 -13.33 1.23 8.40
CA VAL A 186 -13.30 1.24 9.88
C VAL A 186 -14.22 0.18 10.48
N SER A 187 -13.79 -0.39 11.61
CA SER A 187 -14.54 -1.35 12.42
C SER A 187 -15.54 -0.66 13.34
N LEU A 188 -16.58 -1.37 13.74
CA LEU A 188 -17.62 -0.83 14.63
C LEU A 188 -17.03 -0.36 15.97
N ASP A 189 -16.11 -1.15 16.55
CA ASP A 189 -15.50 -0.84 17.84
C ASP A 189 -14.67 0.44 17.81
N ASN A 190 -13.97 0.70 16.69
CA ASN A 190 -13.19 1.93 16.50
C ASN A 190 -14.09 3.17 16.31
N LEU A 191 -15.31 3.01 15.78
CA LEU A 191 -16.29 4.11 15.72
C LEU A 191 -16.88 4.42 17.08
N LEU A 192 -17.10 3.40 17.91
CA LEU A 192 -17.63 3.56 19.26
C LEU A 192 -16.59 4.14 20.22
N ALA A 193 -15.32 3.80 20.02
CA ALA A 193 -14.20 4.35 20.78
C ALA A 193 -13.69 5.70 20.23
N ALA A 194 -14.39 6.35 19.29
CA ALA A 194 -13.90 7.57 18.65
C ALA A 194 -13.69 8.76 19.61
N ASP A 195 -14.37 8.77 20.77
CA ASP A 195 -14.19 9.82 21.79
C ASP A 195 -12.98 9.55 22.70
N THR A 196 -12.56 8.29 22.86
CA THR A 196 -11.45 7.88 23.74
C THR A 196 -10.15 7.63 22.98
N VAL A 197 -10.25 6.94 21.85
CA VAL A 197 -9.15 6.62 20.93
C VAL A 197 -9.01 7.70 19.86
N GLY A 198 -9.74 8.81 19.97
CA GLY A 198 -9.73 9.92 19.03
C GLY A 198 -10.37 9.61 17.67
N ARG A 199 -10.83 10.65 17.01
CA ARG A 199 -11.56 10.54 15.74
C ARG A 199 -10.60 10.08 14.64
N TRP A 200 -10.82 8.87 14.12
CA TRP A 200 -9.90 8.20 13.18
C TRP A 200 -9.76 8.90 11.81
N TRP A 201 -10.70 9.78 11.46
CA TRP A 201 -10.67 10.59 10.24
C TRP A 201 -10.02 11.97 10.44
N ILE A 202 -9.64 12.32 11.68
CA ILE A 202 -8.87 13.50 12.00
C ILE A 202 -7.41 13.07 12.16
N VAL A 203 -6.54 13.57 11.27
CA VAL A 203 -5.10 13.27 11.30
C VAL A 203 -4.52 13.81 12.61
N GLY A 204 -4.08 12.91 13.50
CA GLY A 204 -3.33 13.25 14.72
C GLY A 204 -4.05 13.13 16.07
N SER A 205 -5.36 12.84 16.12
CA SER A 205 -6.09 12.75 17.39
C SER A 205 -6.13 11.36 18.02
N ALA A 206 -5.69 10.31 17.33
CA ALA A 206 -5.98 8.96 17.80
C ALA A 206 -5.19 8.49 19.04
N TRP A 207 -4.17 9.26 19.44
CA TRP A 207 -3.20 8.82 20.44
C TRP A 207 -3.19 9.80 21.61
N SER A 208 -4.20 9.67 22.46
CA SER A 208 -4.10 10.15 23.83
C SER A 208 -4.74 9.13 24.75
N LEU A 209 -3.93 8.63 25.70
CA LEU A 209 -4.30 7.90 26.91
C LEU A 209 -4.60 6.39 26.77
N THR A 210 -3.56 5.56 26.84
CA THR A 210 -3.66 4.27 27.55
C THR A 210 -3.09 4.46 28.97
N PRO A 211 -3.90 4.28 30.04
CA PRO A 211 -3.38 4.12 31.38
C PRO A 211 -2.69 2.75 31.51
N GLN A 212 -1.50 2.76 32.09
CA GLN A 212 -0.73 1.59 32.46
C GLN A 212 -1.36 0.94 33.71
N ALA A 213 -1.86 -0.30 33.61
CA ALA A 213 -1.91 -1.29 34.71
C ALA A 213 -2.58 -2.62 34.31
N GLY A 214 -1.94 -3.74 34.67
CA GLY A 214 -2.64 -4.92 35.21
C GLY A 214 -2.88 -6.12 34.28
N ASN A 215 -2.16 -7.21 34.56
CA ASN A 215 -2.26 -8.54 33.94
C ASN A 215 -3.67 -9.17 33.95
N ALA A 216 -4.09 -9.77 32.83
CA ALA A 216 -4.89 -11.00 32.80
C ALA A 216 -4.76 -11.69 31.44
N ALA A 217 -4.41 -12.98 31.45
CA ALA A 217 -4.23 -13.81 30.27
C ALA A 217 -5.55 -14.12 29.56
N THR A 218 -5.59 -14.02 28.24
CA THR A 218 -6.50 -14.78 27.37
C THR A 218 -5.92 -14.86 25.95
N THR A 219 -5.86 -16.08 25.44
CA THR A 219 -5.26 -16.48 24.16
C THR A 219 -6.19 -16.20 22.98
N GLY A 220 -5.69 -15.45 22.00
CA GLY A 220 -6.29 -15.15 20.68
C GLY A 220 -5.19 -14.60 19.74
N PRO A 221 -5.29 -14.79 18.41
CA PRO A 221 -4.12 -14.84 17.53
C PRO A 221 -3.37 -13.51 17.40
N GLN A 222 -2.06 -13.60 17.63
CA GLN A 222 -1.08 -12.51 17.63
C GLN A 222 -1.07 -11.74 16.31
N SER A 223 -1.35 -10.44 16.37
CA SER A 223 -0.76 -9.45 15.47
C SER A 223 -0.79 -8.08 16.14
N GLN A 224 0.27 -7.78 16.88
CA GLN A 224 0.80 -6.44 17.21
C GLN A 224 1.78 -6.61 18.39
N GLN A 225 2.99 -7.06 18.08
CA GLN A 225 4.11 -6.81 18.98
C GLN A 225 4.37 -5.29 18.97
N PRO A 226 4.38 -4.62 20.13
CA PRO A 226 5.01 -3.31 20.22
C PRO A 226 6.48 -3.49 19.86
N ILE A 227 6.99 -2.67 18.95
CA ILE A 227 8.44 -2.60 18.71
C ILE A 227 9.07 -2.29 20.07
N GLY A 228 9.89 -3.22 20.57
CA GLY A 228 10.53 -3.13 21.88
C GLY A 228 11.16 -1.75 22.11
N GLY A 229 11.10 -1.29 23.36
CA GLY A 229 11.40 0.06 23.81
C GLY A 229 12.30 0.87 22.88
N VAL A 230 11.71 1.87 22.20
CA VAL A 230 12.46 2.80 21.37
C VAL A 230 13.40 3.60 22.26
N SER A 231 14.69 3.23 22.30
CA SER A 231 15.73 3.96 23.02
C SER A 231 15.75 5.43 22.60
N ALA A 232 16.01 6.35 23.54
CA ALA A 232 16.08 7.79 23.27
C ALA A 232 17.08 8.14 22.14
N GLU A 233 18.14 7.33 21.99
CA GLU A 233 19.11 7.44 20.90
C GLU A 233 18.49 7.18 19.51
N MET A 234 17.56 6.23 19.43
CA MET A 234 16.86 5.89 18.18
C MET A 234 15.87 7.00 17.77
N GLN A 235 15.32 7.74 18.73
CA GLN A 235 14.48 8.91 18.47
C GLN A 235 15.30 10.11 17.97
N GLU A 236 16.48 10.34 18.56
CA GLU A 236 17.36 11.43 18.10
C GLU A 236 17.95 11.14 16.72
N LEU A 237 18.30 9.88 16.42
CA LEU A 237 18.75 9.49 15.09
C LEU A 237 17.66 9.70 14.03
N ALA A 238 16.40 9.37 14.33
CA ALA A 238 15.27 9.65 13.44
C ALA A 238 15.07 11.16 13.19
N ARG A 239 15.34 12.00 14.20
CA ARG A 239 15.27 13.47 14.10
C ARG A 239 16.38 14.02 13.20
N GLN A 240 17.61 13.50 13.34
CA GLN A 240 18.75 13.85 12.48
C GLN A 240 18.52 13.44 11.01
N GLN A 241 17.83 12.32 10.80
CA GLN A 241 17.47 11.78 9.48
C GLN A 241 16.26 12.49 8.81
N ARG A 242 15.76 13.59 9.38
CA ARG A 242 14.58 14.36 8.90
C ARG A 242 13.31 13.53 8.74
N MET A 243 13.11 12.54 9.62
CA MET A 243 11.90 11.72 9.67
C MET A 243 10.77 12.51 10.37
N ASN A 244 10.17 13.45 9.64
CA ASN A 244 9.21 14.42 10.17
C ASN A 244 7.81 13.85 10.42
N THR A 245 7.49 12.70 9.84
CA THR A 245 6.17 12.06 9.94
C THR A 245 6.26 10.76 10.73
N ASP A 246 5.21 10.41 11.48
CA ASP A 246 5.17 9.18 12.28
C ASP A 246 5.34 7.91 11.43
N ILE A 247 4.88 7.93 10.19
CA ILE A 247 5.04 6.83 9.23
C ILE A 247 6.53 6.60 8.91
N ARG A 248 7.26 7.68 8.58
CA ARG A 248 8.70 7.63 8.32
C ARG A 248 9.48 7.13 9.55
N ARG A 249 9.10 7.59 10.75
CA ARG A 249 9.72 7.10 12.00
C ARG A 249 9.46 5.62 12.22
N ARG A 250 8.23 5.16 12.01
CA ARG A 250 7.86 3.74 12.16
C ARG A 250 8.59 2.84 11.16
N ILE A 251 8.70 3.27 9.90
CA ILE A 251 9.49 2.58 8.88
C ILE A 251 10.96 2.54 9.30
N PHE A 252 11.51 3.68 9.75
CA PHE A 252 12.88 3.78 10.22
C PHE A 252 13.17 2.82 11.38
N TYR A 253 12.27 2.73 12.37
CA TYR A 253 12.40 1.79 13.48
C TYR A 253 12.33 0.33 13.01
N ILE A 254 11.46 0.01 12.06
CA ILE A 254 11.40 -1.35 11.51
C ILE A 254 12.68 -1.72 10.76
N LEU A 255 13.26 -0.77 10.02
CA LEU A 255 14.53 -1.00 9.31
C LEU A 255 15.70 -1.21 10.27
N LEU A 256 15.74 -0.47 11.39
CA LEU A 256 16.85 -0.55 12.34
C LEU A 256 16.69 -1.70 13.35
N SER A 257 15.46 -2.06 13.71
CA SER A 257 15.15 -3.15 14.66
C SER A 257 14.87 -4.49 13.99
N GLY A 258 14.91 -4.57 12.67
CA GLY A 258 14.75 -5.83 11.94
C GLY A 258 15.97 -6.73 12.13
N GLU A 259 15.74 -7.99 12.49
CA GLU A 259 16.83 -8.98 12.63
C GLU A 259 17.41 -9.39 11.27
N ASP A 260 16.52 -9.52 10.27
CA ASP A 260 16.85 -9.86 8.89
C ASP A 260 15.94 -9.12 7.90
N TYR A 261 16.32 -9.11 6.62
CA TYR A 261 15.57 -8.43 5.56
C TYR A 261 14.18 -9.03 5.32
N ILE A 262 13.97 -10.33 5.61
CA ILE A 262 12.66 -10.97 5.50
C ILE A 262 11.72 -10.46 6.60
N ASP A 263 12.19 -10.46 7.85
CA ASP A 263 11.43 -9.96 9.00
C ASP A 263 11.07 -8.48 8.82
N ALA A 264 12.03 -7.66 8.38
CA ALA A 264 11.76 -6.26 8.08
C ALA A 264 10.77 -6.09 6.92
N PHE A 265 10.86 -6.92 5.87
CA PHE A 265 9.90 -6.89 4.76
C PHE A 265 8.47 -7.21 5.25
N GLU A 266 8.29 -8.26 6.04
CA GLU A 266 6.97 -8.64 6.59
C GLU A 266 6.40 -7.55 7.51
N LYS A 267 7.23 -6.98 8.38
CA LYS A 267 6.84 -5.87 9.26
C LYS A 267 6.44 -4.62 8.46
N LEU A 268 7.16 -4.29 7.37
CA LEU A 268 6.87 -3.14 6.52
C LEU A 268 5.57 -3.31 5.73
N ILE A 269 5.33 -4.49 5.14
CA ILE A 269 4.07 -4.78 4.43
C ILE A 269 2.89 -4.88 5.41
N GLY A 270 3.13 -5.45 6.60
CA GLY A 270 2.15 -5.55 7.69
C GLY A 270 1.68 -4.21 8.25
N LEU A 271 2.36 -3.09 7.95
CA LEU A 271 1.89 -1.76 8.31
C LEU A 271 0.56 -1.36 7.65
N GLY A 272 0.18 -2.01 6.56
CA GLY A 272 -1.08 -1.71 5.85
C GLY A 272 -1.16 -0.28 5.30
N LEU A 273 -0.01 0.31 4.96
CA LEU A 273 0.07 1.69 4.47
C LEU A 273 -0.68 1.87 3.14
N LYS A 274 -1.30 3.04 2.96
CA LYS A 274 -1.94 3.43 1.70
C LYS A 274 -0.92 3.56 0.56
N ASP A 275 -1.39 3.51 -0.68
CA ASP A 275 -0.55 3.51 -1.89
C ASP A 275 0.49 4.66 -1.93
N GLN A 276 0.11 5.89 -1.59
CA GLN A 276 1.04 7.02 -1.51
C GLN A 276 2.03 6.90 -0.35
N GLN A 277 1.58 6.36 0.78
CA GLN A 277 2.42 6.18 1.97
C GLN A 277 3.43 5.05 1.80
N GLN A 278 3.13 4.04 0.97
CA GLN A 278 4.08 2.97 0.64
C GLN A 278 5.32 3.49 -0.08
N GLN A 279 5.24 4.63 -0.78
CA GLN A 279 6.41 5.25 -1.40
C GLN A 279 7.43 5.69 -0.35
N GLU A 280 6.97 6.08 0.84
CA GLU A 280 7.83 6.47 1.97
C GLU A 280 8.71 5.33 2.44
N ILE A 281 8.30 4.06 2.25
CA ILE A 281 9.15 2.90 2.57
C ILE A 281 10.46 2.99 1.78
N ILE A 282 10.37 3.30 0.49
CA ILE A 282 11.53 3.38 -0.39
C ILE A 282 12.36 4.61 -0.11
N HIS A 283 11.72 5.76 0.14
CA HIS A 283 12.44 7.00 0.46
C HIS A 283 13.22 6.88 1.77
N VAL A 284 12.63 6.28 2.81
CA VAL A 284 13.32 6.06 4.09
C VAL A 284 14.42 5.03 3.93
N LEU A 285 14.15 3.90 3.27
CA LEU A 285 15.15 2.85 3.01
C LEU A 285 16.38 3.42 2.30
N LEU A 286 16.18 4.19 1.22
CA LEU A 286 17.27 4.80 0.49
C LEU A 286 17.99 5.86 1.34
N SER A 287 17.27 6.71 2.05
CA SER A 287 17.87 7.73 2.93
C SER A 287 18.76 7.11 4.01
N CYS A 288 18.32 6.00 4.63
CA CYS A 288 19.12 5.23 5.58
C CYS A 288 20.37 4.66 4.92
N CYS A 289 20.20 3.95 3.79
CA CYS A 289 21.30 3.33 3.06
C CYS A 289 22.40 4.33 2.67
N LEU A 290 22.03 5.55 2.24
CA LEU A 290 23.00 6.57 1.85
C LEU A 290 23.78 7.16 3.01
N GLN A 291 23.24 7.12 4.23
CA GLN A 291 23.83 7.78 5.40
C GLN A 291 24.60 6.83 6.32
N GLU A 292 24.63 5.54 6.01
CA GLU A 292 25.45 4.58 6.76
C GLU A 292 26.94 4.84 6.58
N ARG A 293 27.72 4.62 7.64
CA ARG A 293 29.18 4.76 7.60
C ARG A 293 29.85 3.76 6.67
N THR A 294 29.29 2.55 6.62
CA THR A 294 29.75 1.45 5.77
C THR A 294 28.54 0.89 5.05
N PHE A 295 28.64 0.71 3.74
CA PHE A 295 27.55 0.19 2.93
C PHE A 295 27.09 -1.19 3.42
N ASN A 296 25.84 -1.29 3.87
CA ASN A 296 25.25 -2.56 4.27
C ASN A 296 24.45 -3.23 3.13
N PRO A 297 24.81 -4.46 2.72
CA PRO A 297 24.05 -5.25 1.75
C PRO A 297 22.57 -5.48 2.08
N TYR A 298 22.19 -5.41 3.36
CA TYR A 298 20.82 -5.58 3.84
C TYR A 298 19.78 -4.79 3.01
N TYR A 299 20.04 -3.51 2.74
CA TYR A 299 19.12 -2.64 2.01
C TYR A 299 18.88 -3.09 0.56
N VAL A 300 19.87 -3.75 -0.05
CA VAL A 300 19.74 -4.29 -1.41
C VAL A 300 18.83 -5.51 -1.42
N TYR A 301 19.00 -6.42 -0.45
CA TYR A 301 18.15 -7.62 -0.35
C TYR A 301 16.70 -7.24 -0.03
N LEU A 302 16.51 -6.31 0.90
CA LEU A 302 15.20 -5.76 1.22
C LEU A 302 14.58 -5.03 0.01
N GLY A 303 15.35 -4.16 -0.64
CA GLY A 303 14.92 -3.44 -1.84
C GLY A 303 14.52 -4.37 -2.98
N LYS A 304 15.28 -5.44 -3.23
CA LYS A 304 14.96 -6.49 -4.21
C LYS A 304 13.64 -7.19 -3.87
N LYS A 305 13.44 -7.56 -2.60
CA LYS A 305 12.20 -8.21 -2.14
C LYS A 305 10.99 -7.30 -2.33
N LEU A 306 11.12 -6.00 -2.01
CA LEU A 306 10.09 -4.99 -2.24
C LEU A 306 9.77 -4.82 -3.74
N CYS A 307 10.80 -4.72 -4.60
CA CYS A 307 10.61 -4.65 -6.06
C CYS A 307 9.87 -5.86 -6.62
N ASN A 308 10.15 -7.07 -6.10
CA ASN A 308 9.48 -8.31 -6.51
C ASN A 308 8.03 -8.40 -6.02
N HIS A 309 7.71 -7.76 -4.89
CA HIS A 309 6.35 -7.75 -4.34
C HIS A 309 5.40 -6.90 -5.17
N HIS A 310 5.81 -5.68 -5.56
CA HIS A 310 4.97 -4.81 -6.40
C HIS A 310 5.81 -3.84 -7.23
N HIS A 311 5.51 -3.74 -8.53
CA HIS A 311 6.19 -2.84 -9.48
C HIS A 311 6.23 -1.35 -9.07
N ARG A 312 5.32 -0.90 -8.20
CA ARG A 312 5.31 0.48 -7.66
C ARG A 312 6.58 0.80 -6.88
N PHE A 313 7.13 -0.17 -6.16
CA PHE A 313 8.34 -0.01 -5.37
C PHE A 313 9.54 0.20 -6.31
N GLN A 314 9.57 -0.56 -7.41
CA GLN A 314 10.56 -0.37 -8.47
C GLN A 314 10.46 1.03 -9.10
N MET A 315 9.26 1.51 -9.42
CA MET A 315 9.04 2.87 -9.94
C MET A 315 9.47 3.95 -8.93
N THR A 316 9.17 3.77 -7.65
CA THR A 316 9.55 4.72 -6.60
C THR A 316 11.07 4.75 -6.43
N PHE A 317 11.75 3.60 -6.49
CA PHE A 317 13.22 3.54 -6.49
C PHE A 317 13.82 4.29 -7.67
N GLN A 318 13.24 4.13 -8.87
CA GLN A 318 13.69 4.85 -10.07
C GLN A 318 13.59 6.37 -9.88
N PHE A 319 12.42 6.88 -9.47
CA PHE A 319 12.23 8.32 -9.26
C PHE A 319 13.12 8.85 -8.13
N SER A 320 13.20 8.17 -6.99
CA SER A 320 14.05 8.61 -5.88
C SER A 320 15.53 8.63 -6.26
N THR A 321 15.99 7.65 -7.03
CA THR A 321 17.38 7.63 -7.54
C THR A 321 17.61 8.74 -8.55
N TRP A 322 16.65 9.01 -9.43
CA TRP A 322 16.72 10.13 -10.38
C TRP A 322 16.89 11.47 -9.70
N ASP A 323 16.19 11.71 -8.59
CA ASP A 323 16.35 12.92 -7.81
C ASP A 323 17.78 13.02 -7.23
N HIS A 324 18.33 11.93 -6.70
CA HIS A 324 19.73 11.90 -6.23
C HIS A 324 20.75 12.05 -7.37
N LEU A 325 20.48 11.50 -8.56
CA LEU A 325 21.36 11.61 -9.74
C LEU A 325 21.42 13.06 -10.25
N ARG A 326 20.30 13.77 -10.26
CA ARG A 326 20.27 15.20 -10.64
C ARG A 326 21.02 16.08 -9.64
N ASP A 327 20.94 15.74 -8.36
CA ASP A 327 21.55 16.49 -7.27
C ASP A 327 22.89 15.89 -6.79
N LEU A 328 23.59 15.12 -7.63
CA LEU A 328 24.87 14.45 -7.27
C LEU A 328 25.88 15.42 -6.66
N GLN A 329 26.00 16.63 -7.19
CA GLN A 329 26.95 17.65 -6.70
C GLN A 329 26.68 18.07 -5.25
N LYS A 330 25.43 17.96 -4.77
CA LYS A 330 25.04 18.31 -3.40
C LYS A 330 25.29 17.17 -2.40
N LEU A 331 25.52 15.95 -2.89
CA LEU A 331 25.74 14.77 -2.04
C LEU A 331 27.18 14.74 -1.51
N SER A 332 27.33 14.31 -0.26
CA SER A 332 28.65 14.04 0.33
C SER A 332 29.34 12.88 -0.38
N SER A 333 30.67 12.79 -0.26
CA SER A 333 31.45 11.67 -0.80
C SER A 333 30.97 10.31 -0.28
N LEU A 334 30.65 10.21 1.01
CA LEU A 334 30.09 9.02 1.63
C LEU A 334 28.74 8.62 0.99
N CYS A 335 27.82 9.58 0.83
CA CYS A 335 26.52 9.29 0.22
C CYS A 335 26.66 8.86 -1.25
N LYS A 336 27.60 9.45 -2.01
CA LYS A 336 27.90 9.02 -3.38
C LYS A 336 28.44 7.59 -3.41
N GLU A 337 29.35 7.25 -2.51
CA GLU A 337 29.96 5.92 -2.42
C GLU A 337 28.92 4.83 -2.08
N ASN A 338 28.06 5.11 -1.11
CA ASN A 338 26.94 4.24 -0.74
C ASN A 338 25.92 4.12 -1.88
N LEU A 339 25.55 5.24 -2.54
CA LEU A 339 24.66 5.21 -3.69
C LEU A 339 25.25 4.38 -4.83
N CYS A 340 26.55 4.50 -5.08
CA CYS A 340 27.26 3.74 -6.10
C CYS A 340 27.16 2.23 -5.83
N SER A 341 27.47 1.81 -4.59
CA SER A 341 27.38 0.42 -4.14
C SER A 341 25.93 -0.11 -4.16
N PHE A 342 24.96 0.72 -3.82
CA PHE A 342 23.54 0.38 -3.86
C PHE A 342 23.08 0.12 -5.30
N LEU A 343 23.35 1.06 -6.21
CA LEU A 343 22.92 0.98 -7.61
C LEU A 343 23.60 -0.17 -8.34
N SER A 344 24.91 -0.39 -8.13
CA SER A 344 25.61 -1.49 -8.79
C SER A 344 24.95 -2.83 -8.44
N ARG A 345 24.73 -3.10 -7.15
CA ARG A 345 24.15 -4.36 -6.68
C ARG A 345 22.67 -4.52 -7.05
N MET A 346 21.89 -3.44 -7.03
CA MET A 346 20.48 -3.48 -7.45
C MET A 346 20.34 -3.77 -8.95
N ILE A 347 21.25 -3.28 -9.78
CA ILE A 347 21.33 -3.57 -11.22
C ILE A 347 21.79 -5.01 -11.44
N SER A 348 22.87 -5.45 -10.77
CA SER A 348 23.37 -6.84 -10.85
C SER A 348 22.31 -7.86 -10.45
N CYS A 349 21.49 -7.55 -9.44
CA CYS A 349 20.37 -8.39 -9.02
C CYS A 349 19.10 -8.25 -9.89
N LYS A 350 19.16 -7.47 -10.99
CA LYS A 350 18.07 -7.21 -11.95
C LYS A 350 16.83 -6.54 -11.34
N ALA A 351 16.93 -5.98 -10.13
CA ALA A 351 15.86 -5.29 -9.42
C ALA A 351 15.59 -3.90 -10.03
N LEU A 352 16.65 -3.20 -10.48
CA LEU A 352 16.54 -1.95 -11.24
C LEU A 352 17.13 -2.12 -12.63
N PRO A 353 16.49 -1.57 -13.68
CA PRO A 353 17.05 -1.59 -15.03
C PRO A 353 18.19 -0.59 -15.17
N ILE A 354 19.16 -0.89 -16.03
CA ILE A 354 20.28 0.02 -16.35
C ILE A 354 19.81 1.34 -17.00
N SER A 355 18.58 1.37 -17.52
CA SER A 355 17.93 2.59 -18.04
C SER A 355 17.73 3.69 -16.98
N ILE A 356 18.00 3.41 -15.70
CA ILE A 356 17.99 4.42 -14.63
C ILE A 356 18.97 5.57 -14.93
N PHE A 357 20.06 5.31 -15.66
CA PHE A 357 21.03 6.33 -16.07
C PHE A 357 20.57 7.18 -17.25
N LYS A 358 19.40 6.93 -17.85
CA LYS A 358 18.87 7.75 -18.95
C LYS A 358 18.72 9.23 -18.60
N ILE A 359 18.57 9.53 -17.32
CA ILE A 359 18.47 10.91 -16.83
C ILE A 359 19.78 11.69 -16.95
N LEU A 360 20.90 10.99 -17.09
CA LEU A 360 22.21 11.58 -17.32
C LEU A 360 22.39 11.72 -18.83
N GLU A 361 22.40 12.95 -19.32
CA GLU A 361 22.65 13.23 -20.74
C GLU A 361 24.15 13.04 -21.02
N PHE A 362 24.50 11.94 -21.70
CA PHE A 362 25.90 11.56 -21.98
C PHE A 362 26.71 12.64 -22.71
N SER A 363 26.03 13.49 -23.50
CA SER A 363 26.65 14.60 -24.22
C SER A 363 27.12 15.73 -23.31
N GLU A 364 26.47 15.92 -22.16
CA GLU A 364 26.67 17.06 -21.25
C GLU A 364 26.97 16.59 -19.81
N LEU A 365 27.75 15.52 -19.67
CA LEU A 365 28.16 15.02 -18.34
C LEU A 365 29.17 15.95 -17.68
N ASP A 366 28.86 16.41 -16.47
CA ASP A 366 29.83 17.07 -15.60
C ASP A 366 30.86 16.07 -15.04
N LYS A 367 31.99 16.59 -14.55
CA LYS A 367 33.11 15.78 -14.04
C LYS A 367 32.69 14.82 -12.92
N GLU A 368 31.77 15.26 -12.05
CA GLU A 368 31.27 14.46 -10.93
C GLU A 368 30.36 13.33 -11.40
N SER A 369 29.37 13.61 -12.26
CA SER A 369 28.50 12.55 -12.81
C SER A 369 29.28 11.56 -13.67
N MET A 370 30.29 12.02 -14.42
CA MET A 370 31.16 11.15 -15.19
C MET A 370 31.95 10.19 -14.28
N ARG A 371 32.53 10.70 -13.18
CA ARG A 371 33.25 9.87 -12.20
C ARG A 371 32.30 8.87 -11.54
N PHE A 372 31.13 9.33 -11.11
CA PHE A 372 30.13 8.48 -10.48
C PHE A 372 29.65 7.37 -11.41
N LEU A 373 29.27 7.70 -12.64
CA LEU A 373 28.79 6.74 -13.63
C LEU A 373 29.85 5.70 -13.97
N ARG A 374 31.11 6.12 -14.12
CA ARG A 374 32.25 5.22 -14.30
C ARG A 374 32.35 4.23 -13.14
N GLN A 375 32.35 4.70 -11.89
CA GLN A 375 32.44 3.82 -10.72
C GLN A 375 31.31 2.79 -10.65
N VAL A 376 30.06 3.21 -10.91
CA VAL A 376 28.92 2.29 -10.89
C VAL A 376 29.04 1.23 -11.99
N LEU A 377 29.35 1.65 -13.23
CA LEU A 377 29.47 0.74 -14.36
C LEU A 377 30.64 -0.23 -14.21
N THR A 378 31.79 0.24 -13.70
CA THR A 378 32.94 -0.62 -13.36
C THR A 378 32.53 -1.72 -12.37
N ARG A 379 31.80 -1.37 -11.29
CA ARG A 379 31.29 -2.37 -10.33
C ARG A 379 30.32 -3.34 -10.98
N VAL A 380 29.36 -2.84 -11.76
CA VAL A 380 28.40 -3.72 -12.46
C VAL A 380 29.12 -4.68 -13.40
N LEU A 381 30.13 -4.23 -14.14
CA LEU A 381 30.86 -5.07 -15.10
C LEU A 381 31.72 -6.12 -14.42
N LEU A 382 32.40 -5.77 -13.32
CA LEU A 382 33.31 -6.68 -12.62
C LEU A 382 32.60 -7.62 -11.65
N ASP A 383 31.58 -7.15 -10.93
CA ASP A 383 30.90 -7.92 -9.88
C ASP A 383 29.82 -8.87 -10.45
N THR A 384 29.43 -8.71 -11.71
CA THR A 384 28.34 -9.48 -12.33
C THR A 384 28.86 -10.61 -13.22
N GLN A 385 28.24 -11.79 -13.16
CA GLN A 385 28.54 -12.91 -14.05
C GLN A 385 28.15 -12.62 -15.50
N ASP A 386 28.81 -13.27 -16.47
CA ASP A 386 28.63 -12.98 -17.90
C ASP A 386 27.18 -13.14 -18.38
N ASN A 387 26.51 -14.22 -17.97
CA ASN A 387 25.11 -14.48 -18.34
C ASN A 387 24.17 -13.39 -17.83
N ASP A 388 24.34 -12.98 -16.57
CA ASP A 388 23.54 -11.93 -15.96
C ASP A 388 23.80 -10.57 -16.61
N LEU A 389 25.06 -10.29 -16.97
CA LEU A 389 25.45 -9.08 -17.68
C LEU A 389 24.75 -8.99 -19.03
N ILE A 390 24.75 -10.08 -19.80
CA ILE A 390 24.04 -10.13 -21.09
C ILE A 390 22.55 -9.81 -20.90
N GLU A 391 21.89 -10.38 -19.90
CA GLU A 391 20.47 -10.10 -19.64
C GLU A 391 20.19 -8.64 -19.25
N ILE A 392 21.06 -8.04 -18.42
CA ILE A 392 20.91 -6.64 -17.97
C ILE A 392 20.93 -5.69 -19.17
N PHE A 393 21.91 -5.85 -20.06
CA PHE A 393 22.09 -4.99 -21.23
C PHE A 393 21.11 -5.34 -22.36
N ALA A 394 20.74 -6.61 -22.54
CA ALA A 394 19.73 -7.03 -23.52
C ALA A 394 18.29 -6.59 -23.18
N ARG A 395 18.03 -6.20 -21.92
CA ARG A 395 16.72 -5.69 -21.49
C ARG A 395 16.43 -4.30 -22.07
N VAL A 396 17.48 -3.48 -22.29
CA VAL A 396 17.34 -2.15 -22.88
C VAL A 396 17.49 -2.16 -24.41
N SER A 397 18.07 -3.21 -24.99
CA SER A 397 18.18 -3.36 -26.44
C SER A 397 16.81 -3.62 -27.10
N GLY A 398 16.60 -3.02 -28.29
CA GLY A 398 15.35 -3.15 -29.06
C GLY A 398 14.20 -2.21 -28.64
N LEU A 399 14.37 -1.37 -27.62
CA LEU A 399 13.37 -0.37 -27.25
C LEU A 399 13.63 0.95 -28.03
N PRO A 400 12.73 1.38 -28.94
CA PRO A 400 12.99 2.55 -29.79
C PRO A 400 13.20 3.84 -29.00
N LYS A 401 12.53 3.98 -27.85
CA LYS A 401 12.65 5.13 -26.94
C LYS A 401 13.98 5.21 -26.18
N LEU A 402 14.82 4.17 -26.27
CA LEU A 402 16.11 4.05 -25.57
C LEU A 402 17.30 3.96 -26.53
N LYS A 403 17.12 4.05 -27.85
CA LYS A 403 18.22 3.94 -28.83
C LYS A 403 19.37 4.91 -28.56
N VAL A 404 19.05 6.20 -28.42
CA VAL A 404 20.03 7.25 -28.10
C VAL A 404 20.77 6.96 -26.77
N PHE A 405 20.06 6.44 -25.78
CA PHE A 405 20.67 6.04 -24.51
C PHE A 405 21.62 4.85 -24.68
N CYS A 406 21.24 3.83 -25.46
CA CYS A 406 22.08 2.67 -25.74
C CYS A 406 23.35 3.06 -26.52
N GLU A 407 23.25 3.97 -27.48
CA GLU A 407 24.39 4.51 -28.23
C GLU A 407 25.32 5.33 -27.33
N GLY A 408 24.76 6.22 -26.50
CA GLY A 408 25.51 6.98 -25.51
C GLY A 408 26.22 6.08 -24.50
N LEU A 409 25.55 5.02 -24.03
CA LEU A 409 26.12 4.04 -23.11
C LEU A 409 27.28 3.27 -23.77
N LYS A 410 27.16 2.83 -25.03
CA LYS A 410 28.26 2.18 -25.78
C LYS A 410 29.47 3.11 -25.89
N LEU A 411 29.26 4.35 -26.32
CA LEU A 411 30.31 5.36 -26.40
C LEU A 411 30.97 5.59 -25.03
N PHE A 412 30.18 5.61 -23.95
CA PHE A 412 30.69 5.75 -22.60
C PHE A 412 31.58 4.57 -22.18
N LEU A 413 31.14 3.33 -22.45
CA LEU A 413 31.92 2.13 -22.16
C LEU A 413 33.26 2.11 -22.91
N ASN A 414 33.29 2.47 -24.19
CA ASN A 414 34.52 2.42 -24.97
C ASN A 414 35.45 3.60 -24.68
N HIS A 415 34.94 4.82 -24.79
CA HIS A 415 35.79 6.00 -24.74
C HIS A 415 36.12 6.39 -23.31
N PHE A 416 35.12 6.38 -22.43
CA PHE A 416 35.32 6.87 -21.08
C PHE A 416 35.85 5.77 -20.19
N LEU A 417 35.28 4.57 -20.15
CA LEU A 417 35.74 3.51 -19.24
C LEU A 417 37.11 2.93 -19.61
N LEU A 418 37.39 2.64 -20.88
CA LEU A 418 38.66 2.00 -21.30
C LEU A 418 39.82 3.00 -21.50
N HIS A 419 39.54 4.22 -21.98
CA HIS A 419 40.59 5.23 -22.25
C HIS A 419 40.67 6.36 -21.22
N GLY A 420 39.78 6.38 -20.22
CA GLY A 420 39.79 7.38 -19.16
C GLY A 420 40.91 7.15 -18.15
N SER A 421 41.84 8.10 -18.09
CA SER A 421 43.11 8.16 -17.34
C SER A 421 43.03 8.11 -15.80
N GLY A 422 42.00 7.49 -15.20
CA GLY A 422 41.67 7.65 -13.78
C GLY A 422 41.56 6.39 -12.93
N MET A 423 41.64 5.19 -13.50
CA MET A 423 41.73 3.96 -12.72
C MET A 423 43.05 3.26 -13.03
N ALA A 424 43.96 3.25 -12.06
CA ALA A 424 44.99 2.24 -11.97
C ALA A 424 44.32 0.89 -11.65
N LEU A 425 43.68 0.29 -12.66
CA LEU A 425 43.28 -1.11 -12.60
C LEU A 425 44.58 -1.93 -12.58
N VAL A 426 44.65 -2.95 -11.72
CA VAL A 426 45.72 -3.93 -11.76
C VAL A 426 45.69 -4.62 -13.13
N ASP A 427 46.84 -4.93 -13.74
CA ASP A 427 46.92 -5.44 -15.13
C ASP A 427 46.02 -6.67 -15.44
N GLY A 428 45.61 -7.44 -14.42
CA GLY A 428 44.65 -8.55 -14.57
C GLY A 428 43.17 -8.14 -14.66
N ASP A 429 42.81 -6.94 -14.21
CA ASP A 429 41.44 -6.43 -14.24
C ASP A 429 41.13 -5.67 -15.53
N THR A 430 42.14 -5.16 -16.23
CA THR A 430 41.99 -4.49 -17.54
C THR A 430 41.54 -5.46 -18.63
N GLU A 431 42.13 -6.65 -18.73
CA GLU A 431 41.72 -7.67 -19.71
C GLU A 431 40.29 -8.17 -19.44
N LYS A 432 39.97 -8.43 -18.16
CA LYS A 432 38.62 -8.79 -17.75
C LYS A 432 37.62 -7.68 -18.08
N MET A 433 37.97 -6.43 -17.82
CA MET A 433 37.13 -5.28 -18.15
C MET A 433 36.86 -5.20 -19.65
N LEU A 434 37.89 -5.35 -20.49
CA LEU A 434 37.74 -5.38 -21.95
C LEU A 434 36.78 -6.47 -22.41
N ALA A 435 36.92 -7.69 -21.88
CA ALA A 435 36.02 -8.80 -22.19
C ALA A 435 34.57 -8.52 -21.77
N LYS A 436 34.36 -7.97 -20.56
CA LYS A 436 33.03 -7.61 -20.04
C LYS A 436 32.38 -6.49 -20.85
N VAL A 437 33.15 -5.48 -21.26
CA VAL A 437 32.67 -4.39 -22.13
C VAL A 437 32.22 -4.96 -23.49
N ALA A 438 33.03 -5.80 -24.12
CA ALA A 438 32.66 -6.44 -25.40
C ALA A 438 31.37 -7.28 -25.29
N LEU A 439 31.18 -8.01 -24.18
CA LEU A 439 29.93 -8.74 -23.91
C LEU A 439 28.73 -7.80 -23.77
N ALA A 440 28.87 -6.71 -23.00
CA ALA A 440 27.82 -5.71 -22.82
C ALA A 440 27.43 -5.04 -24.14
N GLU A 441 28.40 -4.71 -24.99
CA GLU A 441 28.15 -4.14 -26.33
C GLU A 441 27.37 -5.08 -27.23
N LYS A 442 27.78 -6.36 -27.28
CA LYS A 442 27.09 -7.39 -28.05
C LYS A 442 25.63 -7.54 -27.59
N ALA A 443 25.41 -7.54 -26.28
CA ALA A 443 24.06 -7.60 -25.69
C ALA A 443 23.20 -6.37 -26.03
N LEU A 444 23.81 -5.18 -26.09
CA LEU A 444 23.13 -3.95 -26.51
C LEU A 444 22.74 -3.95 -28.00
N GLN A 445 23.41 -4.73 -28.85
CA GLN A 445 23.14 -4.83 -30.29
C GLN A 445 22.20 -5.99 -30.67
N ALA A 446 22.11 -7.03 -29.85
CA ALA A 446 21.46 -8.32 -30.19
C ALA A 446 19.97 -8.26 -30.58
N LYS A 447 19.25 -7.17 -30.30
CA LYS A 447 17.83 -7.00 -30.70
C LYS A 447 17.59 -6.03 -31.86
N ASP A 448 18.56 -5.18 -32.19
CA ASP A 448 18.42 -4.31 -33.37
C ASP A 448 18.46 -5.15 -34.67
N SER A 449 19.14 -6.29 -34.66
CA SER A 449 19.21 -7.24 -35.78
C SER A 449 17.93 -8.05 -36.04
N ARG A 450 16.97 -8.10 -35.10
CA ARG A 450 15.65 -8.76 -35.32
C ARG A 450 14.57 -7.82 -35.86
N LEU A 451 14.83 -6.51 -35.93
CA LEU A 451 13.93 -5.51 -36.49
C LEU A 451 14.27 -5.17 -37.96
N CYS A 452 15.31 -5.78 -38.52
CA CYS A 452 15.76 -5.62 -39.90
C CYS A 452 15.58 -6.90 -40.76
N LEU A 453 14.74 -7.83 -40.31
CA LEU A 453 14.16 -8.95 -41.08
C LEU A 453 12.66 -8.90 -40.87
#